data_AF-A0A0R3QUZ0-F1
#
_entry.id   AF-A0A0R3QUZ0-F1
#
_cell.length_a   1.000
_cell.length_b   1.000
_cell.length_c   1.000
_cell.angle_alpha   90.00
_cell.angle_beta   90.00
_cell.angle_gamma   90.00
#
_symmetry.space_group_name_H-M   'P 1'
#
loop_
_entity.id
_entity.type
_entity.pdbx_description
1 polymer ?
#
loop_
_entity_poly.entity_id
_entity_poly.type
_entity_poly.pdbx_seq_one_letter_code
_entity_poly.pdbx_strand_id
1 'polypeptide(L)'
;MRELDRDELFDKARGEILDEIVNLSLVPAKRWEKLLKKRLWDAVAPHIFDQILMPASAVDNAGSFNTLVDIKMKHWADKELAIKSIQSGWEILSELFKKQLEDDAKHRKDEDSEIFDRLKHAVLEAALREHQWDSKAVDYLRVIQLNAMEDRVVPDHRSWNNAIEFMISAIQDRLNETRKQIAEWHGPSFWARWIYWKTPTAENSLAGTIQEELRNLLIQNPEHIQSLLDDDLTILRRNLEAKGLKELSNELIRKQWKLIYREHFLERQYQVSQFHTAIECQDFYPHYKLGFDDTDVDCQGVVLFYRIQKMIDLTCNALRQQITNTEQRRLEKEIKFEKKYQEKCFEKTKSDFQDVLDEWAHDIDKKKEYLTGRRVELAEELKQVRHIQERLEEFIVELQQEKSS
;
A
#
# COMPACT_ATOMS: atom_id res chain seq x y z
N MET A 1 -10.16 23.93 31.15
CA MET A 1 -10.69 22.77 30.42
C MET A 1 -11.08 21.71 31.44
N ARG A 2 -12.14 20.92 31.18
CA ARG A 2 -12.51 19.77 32.02
C ARG A 2 -11.52 18.64 31.74
N GLU A 3 -10.98 18.02 32.78
CA GLU A 3 -10.15 16.81 32.65
C GLU A 3 -11.02 15.66 32.13
N LEU A 4 -10.58 15.02 31.04
CA LEU A 4 -11.26 13.89 30.40
C LEU A 4 -10.66 12.58 30.92
N ASP A 5 -11.50 11.58 31.21
CA ASP A 5 -11.02 10.23 31.53
C ASP A 5 -10.51 9.50 30.27
N ARG A 6 -9.77 8.41 30.44
CA ARG A 6 -9.21 7.58 29.35
C ARG A 6 -10.27 7.13 28.36
N ASP A 7 -11.44 6.73 28.84
CA ASP A 7 -12.55 6.30 28.00
C ASP A 7 -13.14 7.47 27.21
N GLU A 8 -13.27 8.64 27.84
CA GLU A 8 -13.74 9.86 27.17
C GLU A 8 -12.72 10.34 26.10
N LEU A 9 -11.41 10.22 26.36
CA LEU A 9 -10.35 10.52 25.40
C LEU A 9 -10.37 9.56 24.20
N PHE A 10 -10.55 8.27 24.44
CA PHE A 10 -10.67 7.27 23.37
C PHE A 10 -11.91 7.50 22.51
N ASP A 11 -13.05 7.77 23.14
CA ASP A 11 -14.31 8.03 22.44
C ASP A 11 -14.25 9.28 21.59
N LYS A 12 -13.60 10.33 22.09
CA LYS A 12 -13.35 11.57 21.34
C LYS A 12 -12.40 11.33 20.16
N ALA A 13 -11.30 10.59 20.37
CA ALA A 13 -10.34 10.27 19.31
C ALA A 13 -11.00 9.48 18.17
N ARG A 14 -11.83 8.49 18.52
CA ARG A 14 -12.61 7.72 17.55
C ARG A 14 -13.62 8.59 16.81
N GLY A 15 -14.32 9.48 17.50
CA GLY A 15 -15.26 10.42 16.88
C GLY A 15 -14.59 11.25 15.79
N GLU A 16 -13.44 11.84 16.10
CA GLU A 16 -12.67 12.64 15.15
C GLU A 16 -12.11 11.80 13.99
N ILE A 17 -11.65 10.56 14.23
CA ILE A 17 -11.25 9.64 13.16
C ILE A 17 -12.44 9.34 12.23
N LEU A 18 -13.63 9.10 12.78
CA LEU A 18 -14.84 8.85 11.98
C LEU A 18 -15.22 10.08 11.15
N ASP A 19 -15.11 11.28 11.72
CA ASP A 19 -15.33 12.53 10.99
C ASP A 19 -14.33 12.68 9.83
N GLU A 20 -13.06 12.33 10.03
CA GLU A 20 -12.06 12.34 8.96
C GLU A 20 -12.34 11.29 7.87
N ILE A 21 -12.91 10.11 8.21
CA ILE A 21 -13.38 9.14 7.19
C ILE A 21 -14.50 9.74 6.35
N VAL A 22 -15.43 10.46 6.98
CA VAL A 22 -16.49 11.16 6.25
C VAL A 22 -15.87 12.24 5.36
N ASN A 23 -14.85 12.96 5.84
CA ASN A 23 -14.13 13.97 5.07
C ASN A 23 -13.38 13.39 3.85
N LEU A 24 -12.94 12.13 3.88
CA LEU A 24 -12.38 11.46 2.69
C LEU A 24 -13.36 11.42 1.51
N SER A 25 -14.67 11.37 1.78
CA SER A 25 -15.71 11.41 0.73
C SER A 25 -15.77 12.77 0.01
N LEU A 26 -15.29 13.83 0.68
CA LEU A 26 -15.24 15.19 0.13
C LEU A 26 -14.04 15.41 -0.81
N VAL A 27 -13.08 14.48 -0.82
CA VAL A 27 -11.91 14.56 -1.70
C VAL A 27 -12.37 14.48 -3.18
N PRO A 28 -12.06 15.48 -4.02
CA PRO A 28 -12.55 15.50 -5.39
C PRO A 28 -12.10 14.30 -6.22
N ALA A 29 -12.98 13.80 -7.11
CA ALA A 29 -12.69 12.65 -7.96
C ALA A 29 -11.39 12.79 -8.77
N LYS A 30 -11.14 13.99 -9.32
CA LYS A 30 -9.92 14.30 -10.08
C LYS A 30 -8.65 14.16 -9.25
N ARG A 31 -8.71 14.45 -7.93
CA ARG A 31 -7.56 14.29 -7.03
C ARG A 31 -7.28 12.80 -6.78
N TRP A 32 -8.32 12.00 -6.55
CA TRP A 32 -8.21 10.55 -6.44
C TRP A 32 -7.59 9.94 -7.69
N GLU A 33 -8.15 10.22 -8.86
CA GLU A 33 -7.68 9.66 -10.12
C GLU A 33 -6.22 10.03 -10.40
N LYS A 34 -5.81 11.28 -10.12
CA LYS A 34 -4.41 11.70 -10.27
C LYS A 34 -3.46 10.91 -9.36
N LEU A 35 -3.81 10.73 -8.10
CA LEU A 35 -2.98 10.01 -7.12
C LEU A 35 -2.91 8.52 -7.42
N LEU A 36 -4.06 7.90 -7.70
CA LEU A 36 -4.17 6.50 -8.10
C LEU A 36 -3.40 6.24 -9.39
N LYS A 37 -3.56 7.09 -10.42
CA LYS A 37 -2.86 6.92 -11.69
C LYS A 37 -1.35 6.98 -11.53
N LYS A 38 -0.85 7.92 -10.73
CA LYS A 38 0.58 8.01 -10.42
C LYS A 38 1.07 6.76 -9.70
N ARG A 39 0.42 6.38 -8.59
CA ARG A 39 0.85 5.24 -7.77
C ARG A 39 0.79 3.92 -8.54
N LEU A 40 -0.31 3.70 -9.26
CA LEU A 40 -0.49 2.52 -10.08
C LEU A 40 0.59 2.46 -11.17
N TRP A 41 0.84 3.57 -11.88
CA TRP A 41 1.89 3.64 -12.88
C TRP A 41 3.27 3.29 -12.31
N ASP A 42 3.65 3.90 -11.18
CA ASP A 42 4.92 3.63 -10.50
C ASP A 42 5.07 2.14 -10.13
N ALA A 43 3.96 1.48 -9.77
CA ALA A 43 3.94 0.06 -9.41
C ALA A 43 4.00 -0.89 -10.63
N VAL A 44 3.43 -0.50 -11.77
CA VAL A 44 3.30 -1.39 -12.95
C VAL A 44 4.35 -1.14 -14.03
N ALA A 45 4.89 0.09 -14.14
CA ALA A 45 5.86 0.47 -15.15
C ALA A 45 7.09 -0.47 -15.18
N PRO A 46 7.70 -0.88 -14.06
CA PRO A 46 8.83 -1.82 -14.09
C PRO A 46 8.49 -3.14 -14.79
N HIS A 47 7.29 -3.69 -14.58
CA HIS A 47 6.85 -4.92 -15.21
C HIS A 47 6.60 -4.72 -16.71
N ILE A 48 5.95 -3.61 -17.08
CA ILE A 48 5.68 -3.26 -18.48
C ILE A 48 7.00 -3.15 -19.26
N PHE A 49 7.98 -2.42 -18.75
CA PHE A 49 9.26 -2.26 -19.44
C PHE A 49 10.10 -3.53 -19.44
N ASP A 50 10.31 -4.14 -18.27
CA ASP A 50 11.31 -5.20 -18.13
C ASP A 50 10.78 -6.58 -18.55
N GLN A 51 9.47 -6.84 -18.38
CA GLN A 51 8.87 -8.16 -18.60
C GLN A 51 8.04 -8.26 -19.88
N ILE A 52 7.53 -7.13 -20.40
CA ILE A 52 6.68 -7.10 -21.59
C ILE A 52 7.43 -6.47 -22.77
N LEU A 53 7.75 -5.18 -22.69
CA LEU A 53 8.30 -4.41 -23.81
C LEU A 53 9.69 -4.92 -24.21
N MET A 54 10.62 -5.04 -23.26
CA MET A 54 12.00 -5.43 -23.57
C MET A 54 12.11 -6.81 -24.24
N PRO A 55 11.44 -7.89 -23.74
CA PRO A 55 11.43 -9.17 -24.47
C PRO A 55 10.68 -9.11 -25.80
N ALA A 56 9.62 -8.31 -25.92
CA ALA A 56 8.87 -8.19 -27.16
C ALA A 56 9.66 -7.45 -28.24
N SER A 57 10.43 -6.43 -27.88
CA SER A 57 11.30 -5.70 -28.81
C SER A 57 12.51 -6.51 -29.29
N ALA A 58 12.77 -7.70 -28.73
CA ALA A 58 13.86 -8.56 -29.15
C ALA A 58 13.48 -9.50 -30.33
N VAL A 59 12.24 -9.45 -30.82
CA VAL A 59 11.78 -10.27 -31.95
C VAL A 59 11.75 -9.47 -33.25
N ASP A 60 11.96 -10.16 -34.38
CA ASP A 60 12.30 -9.49 -35.65
C ASP A 60 11.09 -9.00 -36.47
N ASN A 61 9.85 -9.16 -35.99
CA ASN A 61 8.67 -8.73 -36.74
C ASN A 61 7.48 -8.33 -35.87
N ALA A 62 6.65 -7.42 -36.39
CA ALA A 62 5.47 -6.84 -35.73
C ALA A 62 4.44 -7.90 -35.29
N GLY A 63 4.26 -8.98 -36.07
CA GLY A 63 3.34 -10.07 -35.73
C GLY A 63 3.78 -10.84 -34.47
N SER A 64 5.07 -11.14 -34.38
CA SER A 64 5.69 -11.82 -33.24
C SER A 64 5.73 -10.91 -32.01
N PHE A 65 6.01 -9.61 -32.20
CA PHE A 65 5.93 -8.59 -31.15
C PHE A 65 4.53 -8.58 -30.51
N ASN A 66 3.49 -8.43 -31.33
CA ASN A 66 2.11 -8.39 -30.87
C ASN A 66 1.68 -9.67 -30.16
N THR A 67 2.07 -10.82 -30.69
CA THR A 67 1.76 -12.12 -30.08
C THR A 67 2.41 -12.25 -28.70
N LEU A 68 3.69 -11.87 -28.57
CA LEU A 68 4.40 -11.96 -27.30
C LEU A 68 3.86 -10.97 -26.27
N VAL A 69 3.56 -9.74 -26.69
CA VAL A 69 2.92 -8.71 -25.87
C VAL A 69 1.59 -9.22 -25.33
N ASP A 70 0.74 -9.79 -26.18
CA ASP A 70 -0.58 -10.27 -25.77
C ASP A 70 -0.50 -11.42 -24.78
N ILE A 71 0.38 -12.40 -25.03
CA ILE A 71 0.60 -13.51 -24.11
C ILE A 71 1.04 -12.99 -22.74
N LYS A 72 2.01 -12.08 -22.70
CA LYS A 72 2.58 -11.56 -21.46
C LYS A 72 1.62 -10.64 -20.71
N MET A 73 0.93 -9.73 -21.42
CA MET A 73 -0.08 -8.84 -20.85
C MET A 73 -1.23 -9.63 -20.24
N LYS A 74 -1.77 -10.62 -20.97
CA LYS A 74 -2.84 -11.49 -20.46
C LYS A 74 -2.41 -12.25 -19.21
N HIS A 75 -1.23 -12.87 -19.26
CA HIS A 75 -0.70 -13.61 -18.11
C HIS A 75 -0.54 -12.74 -16.86
N TRP A 76 0.01 -11.53 -17.06
CA TRP A 76 0.22 -10.57 -15.98
C TRP A 76 -1.11 -10.08 -15.40
N ALA A 77 -2.09 -9.81 -16.26
CA ALA A 77 -3.41 -9.36 -15.88
C ALA A 77 -4.18 -10.38 -15.05
N ASP A 78 -4.12 -11.64 -15.48
CA ASP A 78 -4.78 -12.74 -14.79
C ASP A 78 -4.22 -12.95 -13.38
N LYS A 79 -2.90 -12.80 -13.21
CA LYS A 79 -2.22 -13.21 -11.98
C LYS A 79 -1.93 -12.09 -10.98
N GLU A 80 -1.46 -10.94 -11.44
CA GLU A 80 -0.82 -9.96 -10.56
C GLU A 80 -1.44 -8.56 -10.64
N LEU A 81 -1.89 -8.13 -11.81
CA LEU A 81 -2.27 -6.73 -12.04
C LEU A 81 -3.40 -6.28 -11.11
N ALA A 82 -4.47 -7.06 -10.98
CA ALA A 82 -5.60 -6.72 -10.12
C ALA A 82 -5.17 -6.59 -8.64
N ILE A 83 -4.31 -7.50 -8.17
CA ILE A 83 -3.78 -7.49 -6.79
C ILE A 83 -2.92 -6.25 -6.56
N LYS A 84 -1.98 -5.96 -7.47
CA LYS A 84 -1.16 -4.73 -7.42
C LYS A 84 -2.00 -3.46 -7.48
N SER A 85 -3.11 -3.49 -8.22
CA SER A 85 -4.03 -2.35 -8.32
C SER A 85 -4.74 -2.09 -7.00
N ILE A 86 -5.22 -3.14 -6.33
CA ILE A 86 -5.81 -3.05 -5.00
C ILE A 86 -4.80 -2.54 -3.99
N GLN A 87 -3.58 -3.07 -4.00
CA GLN A 87 -2.50 -2.61 -3.12
C GLN A 87 -2.22 -1.12 -3.33
N SER A 88 -2.14 -0.66 -4.59
CA SER A 88 -1.97 0.76 -4.92
C SER A 88 -3.13 1.61 -4.41
N GLY A 89 -4.37 1.12 -4.52
CA GLY A 89 -5.56 1.79 -3.99
C GLY A 89 -5.54 1.89 -2.46
N TRP A 90 -5.15 0.81 -1.79
CA TRP A 90 -5.00 0.72 -0.34
C TRP A 90 -3.94 1.68 0.20
N GLU A 91 -2.77 1.73 -0.42
CA GLU A 91 -1.68 2.62 -0.04
C GLU A 91 -2.09 4.09 -0.16
N ILE A 92 -2.81 4.46 -1.23
CA ILE A 92 -3.28 5.84 -1.43
C ILE A 92 -4.39 6.20 -0.46
N LEU A 93 -5.33 5.29 -0.18
CA LEU A 93 -6.35 5.48 0.85
C LEU A 93 -5.69 5.73 2.22
N SER A 94 -4.72 4.88 2.58
CA SER A 94 -3.97 4.98 3.83
C SER A 94 -3.18 6.29 3.91
N GLU A 95 -2.47 6.68 2.86
CA GLU A 95 -1.67 7.91 2.81
C GLU A 95 -2.56 9.16 2.95
N LEU A 96 -3.67 9.21 2.21
CA LEU A 96 -4.59 10.34 2.28
C LEU A 96 -5.22 10.48 3.66
N PHE A 97 -5.57 9.35 4.28
CA PHE A 97 -6.20 9.36 5.58
C PHE A 97 -5.23 9.78 6.69
N LYS A 98 -3.99 9.27 6.66
CA LYS A 98 -2.91 9.73 7.57
C LYS A 98 -2.63 11.22 7.39
N LYS A 99 -2.54 11.68 6.14
CA LYS A 99 -2.26 13.08 5.84
C LYS A 99 -3.37 14.02 6.34
N GLN A 100 -4.63 13.64 6.22
CA GLN A 100 -5.74 14.41 6.77
C GLN A 100 -5.66 14.54 8.29
N LEU A 101 -5.36 13.43 8.97
CA LEU A 101 -5.17 13.41 10.41
C LEU A 101 -4.00 14.32 10.86
N GLU A 102 -2.88 14.28 10.14
CA GLU A 102 -1.72 15.13 10.40
C GLU A 102 -1.98 16.62 10.15
N ASP A 103 -2.71 16.95 9.08
CA ASP A 103 -3.03 18.33 8.74
C ASP A 103 -4.02 18.92 9.76
N ASP A 104 -5.01 18.14 10.20
CA ASP A 104 -5.93 18.49 11.28
C ASP A 104 -5.20 18.69 12.63
N ALA A 105 -4.21 17.85 12.95
CA ALA A 105 -3.35 18.01 14.12
C ALA A 105 -2.55 19.33 14.09
N LYS A 106 -1.96 19.72 12.95
CA LYS A 106 -1.19 20.97 12.80
C LYS A 106 -2.02 22.24 13.03
N HIS A 107 -3.33 22.16 12.82
CA HIS A 107 -4.23 23.29 13.04
C HIS A 107 -4.60 23.48 14.52
N ARG A 108 -4.32 22.50 15.39
CA ARG A 108 -4.52 22.59 16.85
C ARG A 108 -3.19 22.90 17.56
N LYS A 109 -3.16 23.95 18.37
CA LYS A 109 -1.98 24.43 19.13
C LYS A 109 -2.21 24.31 20.65
N ASP A 110 -2.62 23.15 21.14
CA ASP A 110 -2.80 22.92 22.58
C ASP A 110 -1.91 21.75 23.05
N GLU A 111 -1.28 21.86 24.22
CA GLU A 111 -0.37 20.83 24.77
C GLU A 111 -1.06 19.46 24.99
N ASP A 112 -2.37 19.46 25.27
CA ASP A 112 -3.18 18.23 25.37
C ASP A 112 -3.39 17.52 24.02
N SER A 113 -3.05 18.17 22.90
CA SER A 113 -3.21 17.60 21.57
C SER A 113 -2.21 16.47 21.29
N GLU A 114 -1.02 16.49 21.89
CA GLU A 114 0.04 15.54 21.52
C GLU A 114 -0.29 14.10 21.96
N ILE A 115 -0.82 13.92 23.17
CA ILE A 115 -1.27 12.60 23.68
C ILE A 115 -2.44 12.09 22.83
N PHE A 116 -3.35 12.99 22.49
CA PHE A 116 -4.55 12.70 21.73
C PHE A 116 -4.23 12.33 20.27
N ASP A 117 -3.31 13.05 19.64
CA ASP A 117 -2.87 12.79 18.27
C ASP A 117 -2.10 11.46 18.19
N ARG A 118 -1.29 11.12 19.20
CA ARG A 118 -0.65 9.78 19.31
C ARG A 118 -1.67 8.66 19.39
N LEU A 119 -2.72 8.82 20.21
CA LEU A 119 -3.81 7.84 20.32
C LEU A 119 -4.53 7.66 18.98
N LYS A 120 -4.83 8.78 18.29
CA LYS A 120 -5.47 8.71 16.97
C LYS A 120 -4.63 7.97 15.94
N HIS A 121 -3.33 8.25 15.89
CA HIS A 121 -2.41 7.55 14.98
C HIS A 121 -2.38 6.05 15.28
N ALA A 122 -2.37 5.65 16.55
CA ALA A 122 -2.37 4.24 16.94
C ALA A 122 -3.68 3.54 16.56
N VAL A 123 -4.84 4.15 16.81
CA VAL A 123 -6.16 3.61 16.42
C VAL A 123 -6.28 3.50 14.91
N LEU A 124 -5.85 4.55 14.19
CA LEU A 124 -5.83 4.56 12.73
C LEU A 124 -4.94 3.44 12.16
N GLU A 125 -3.71 3.31 12.67
CA GLU A 125 -2.78 2.25 12.26
C GLU A 125 -3.33 0.84 12.52
N ALA A 126 -3.99 0.63 13.67
CA ALA A 126 -4.63 -0.65 13.98
C ALA A 126 -5.77 -0.94 13.01
N ALA A 127 -6.70 0.01 12.82
CA ALA A 127 -7.82 -0.13 11.89
C ALA A 127 -7.35 -0.39 10.45
N LEU A 128 -6.31 0.32 9.99
CA LEU A 128 -5.73 0.08 8.68
C LEU A 128 -5.09 -1.32 8.58
N ARG A 129 -4.38 -1.79 9.59
CA ARG A 129 -3.75 -3.12 9.55
C ARG A 129 -4.75 -4.27 9.51
N GLU A 130 -5.88 -4.12 10.19
CA GLU A 130 -6.92 -5.15 10.24
C GLU A 130 -7.85 -5.11 9.02
N HIS A 131 -7.97 -3.96 8.36
CA HIS A 131 -8.84 -3.80 7.22
C HIS A 131 -8.48 -4.75 6.08
N GLN A 132 -9.47 -5.51 5.62
CA GLN A 132 -9.36 -6.37 4.45
C GLN A 132 -10.22 -5.81 3.32
N TRP A 133 -9.57 -5.49 2.20
CA TRP A 133 -10.23 -5.05 0.98
C TRP A 133 -11.29 -6.06 0.51
N ASP A 134 -12.31 -5.61 -0.21
CA ASP A 134 -13.38 -6.52 -0.65
C ASP A 134 -12.80 -7.65 -1.51
N SER A 135 -13.03 -8.90 -1.08
CA SER A 135 -12.62 -10.11 -1.79
C SER A 135 -13.04 -10.14 -3.27
N LYS A 136 -14.18 -9.51 -3.61
CA LYS A 136 -14.72 -9.48 -4.99
C LYS A 136 -14.04 -8.44 -5.88
N ALA A 137 -13.30 -7.51 -5.28
CA ALA A 137 -12.61 -6.44 -5.98
C ALA A 137 -11.61 -6.95 -7.00
N VAL A 138 -10.87 -8.00 -6.62
CA VAL A 138 -9.82 -8.60 -7.44
C VAL A 138 -10.41 -9.07 -8.76
N ASP A 139 -11.50 -9.84 -8.68
CA ASP A 139 -12.15 -10.42 -9.86
C ASP A 139 -12.81 -9.34 -10.72
N TYR A 140 -13.45 -8.34 -10.08
CA TYR A 140 -14.04 -7.21 -10.79
C TYR A 140 -13.00 -6.40 -11.58
N LEU A 141 -11.88 -6.04 -10.94
CA LEU A 141 -10.79 -5.32 -11.60
C LEU A 141 -10.14 -6.17 -12.68
N ARG A 142 -9.94 -7.47 -12.45
CA ARG A 142 -9.37 -8.38 -13.46
C ARG A 142 -10.18 -8.36 -14.75
N VAL A 143 -11.51 -8.43 -14.68
CA VAL A 143 -12.39 -8.37 -15.86
C VAL A 143 -12.23 -7.04 -16.61
N ILE A 144 -12.25 -5.91 -15.88
CA ILE A 144 -12.07 -4.58 -16.49
C ILE A 144 -10.71 -4.48 -17.19
N GLN A 145 -9.66 -4.94 -16.53
CA GLN A 145 -8.29 -4.86 -17.03
C GLN A 145 -8.13 -5.69 -18.28
N LEU A 146 -8.55 -6.97 -18.25
CA LEU A 146 -8.50 -7.87 -19.41
C LEU A 146 -9.23 -7.26 -20.60
N ASN A 147 -10.47 -6.81 -20.42
CA ASN A 147 -11.24 -6.17 -21.49
C ASN A 147 -10.55 -4.91 -22.04
N ALA A 148 -9.95 -4.10 -21.18
CA ALA A 148 -9.24 -2.90 -21.59
C ALA A 148 -7.99 -3.21 -22.43
N MET A 149 -7.31 -4.32 -22.12
CA MET A 149 -6.12 -4.74 -22.84
C MET A 149 -6.44 -5.57 -24.08
N GLU A 150 -7.54 -6.29 -24.19
CA GLU A 150 -7.84 -7.06 -25.42
C GLU A 150 -8.10 -6.15 -26.64
N ASP A 151 -8.65 -4.96 -26.41
CA ASP A 151 -8.97 -4.02 -27.48
C ASP A 151 -7.73 -3.31 -28.04
N ARG A 152 -7.32 -3.72 -29.25
CA ARG A 152 -6.19 -3.12 -29.98
C ARG A 152 -6.58 -1.88 -30.79
N VAL A 153 -7.86 -1.54 -30.88
CA VAL A 153 -8.34 -0.48 -31.77
C VAL A 153 -8.17 0.89 -31.12
N VAL A 154 -7.36 1.73 -31.74
CA VAL A 154 -7.26 3.15 -31.38
C VAL A 154 -8.38 3.91 -32.12
N PRO A 155 -9.31 4.56 -31.40
CA PRO A 155 -10.57 5.04 -31.99
C PRO A 155 -10.42 6.31 -32.84
N ASP A 156 -9.49 7.19 -32.48
CA ASP A 156 -9.34 8.52 -33.08
C ASP A 156 -7.89 9.02 -33.03
N HIS A 157 -7.59 10.01 -33.88
CA HIS A 157 -6.24 10.60 -34.02
C HIS A 157 -5.73 11.23 -32.72
N ARG A 158 -6.63 11.79 -31.89
CA ARG A 158 -6.25 12.36 -30.60
C ARG A 158 -5.84 11.28 -29.61
N SER A 159 -6.58 10.18 -29.55
CA SER A 159 -6.21 9.00 -28.74
C SER A 159 -4.86 8.43 -29.17
N TRP A 160 -4.57 8.42 -30.47
CA TRP A 160 -3.28 8.01 -31.04
C TRP A 160 -2.13 8.94 -30.60
N ASN A 161 -2.29 10.26 -30.74
CA ASN A 161 -1.26 11.22 -30.32
C ASN A 161 -1.03 11.18 -28.80
N ASN A 162 -2.09 11.07 -28.01
CA ASN A 162 -1.97 10.93 -26.56
C ASN A 162 -1.16 9.68 -26.16
N ALA A 163 -1.32 8.58 -26.92
CA ALA A 163 -0.56 7.36 -26.70
C ALA A 163 0.92 7.53 -27.07
N ILE A 164 1.23 8.25 -28.15
CA ILE A 164 2.60 8.63 -28.52
C ILE A 164 3.24 9.48 -27.42
N GLU A 165 2.58 10.54 -26.97
CA GLU A 165 3.08 11.42 -25.90
C GLU A 165 3.30 10.63 -24.60
N PHE A 166 2.34 9.77 -24.24
CA PHE A 166 2.46 8.91 -23.07
C PHE A 166 3.64 7.94 -23.18
N MET A 167 3.83 7.29 -24.34
CA MET A 167 4.94 6.39 -24.59
C MET A 167 6.30 7.09 -24.41
N ILE A 168 6.48 8.26 -25.02
CA ILE A 168 7.73 9.04 -24.91
C ILE A 168 8.00 9.42 -23.45
N SER A 169 7.00 10.00 -22.77
CA SER A 169 7.15 10.39 -21.37
C SER A 169 7.46 9.19 -20.49
N ALA A 170 6.76 8.07 -20.69
CA ALA A 170 6.95 6.84 -19.93
C ALA A 170 8.37 6.27 -20.11
N ILE A 171 8.87 6.22 -21.34
CA ILE A 171 10.24 5.75 -21.63
C ILE A 171 11.27 6.70 -20.99
N GLN A 172 11.07 8.01 -21.14
CA GLN A 172 11.97 9.01 -20.59
C GLN A 172 12.05 8.95 -19.06
N ASP A 173 10.90 8.84 -18.40
CA ASP A 173 10.82 8.73 -16.94
C ASP A 173 11.52 7.46 -16.46
N ARG A 174 11.28 6.33 -17.13
CA ARG A 174 11.93 5.05 -16.82
C ARG A 174 13.45 5.08 -17.07
N LEU A 175 13.89 5.76 -18.13
CA LEU A 175 15.30 5.96 -18.44
C LEU A 175 15.98 6.80 -17.36
N ASN A 176 15.36 7.90 -16.94
CA ASN A 176 15.85 8.76 -15.88
C ASN A 176 15.94 8.02 -14.53
N GLU A 177 14.94 7.21 -14.21
CA GLU A 177 14.95 6.35 -13.03
C GLU A 177 16.12 5.34 -13.09
N THR A 178 16.32 4.70 -14.24
CA THR A 178 17.43 3.74 -14.45
C THR A 178 18.79 4.41 -14.33
N ARG A 179 18.97 5.58 -14.94
CA ARG A 179 20.19 6.40 -14.82
C ARG A 179 20.45 6.81 -13.38
N LYS A 180 19.40 7.17 -12.63
CA LYS A 180 19.52 7.47 -11.20
C LYS A 180 19.99 6.26 -10.41
N GLN A 181 19.41 5.07 -10.65
CA GLN A 181 19.85 3.83 -10.01
C GLN A 181 21.33 3.52 -10.34
N ILE A 182 21.74 3.65 -11.60
CA ILE A 182 23.15 3.47 -12.02
C ILE A 182 24.05 4.48 -11.31
N ALA A 183 23.65 5.75 -11.22
CA ALA A 183 24.43 6.79 -10.55
C ALA A 183 24.56 6.52 -9.03
N GLU A 184 23.52 5.98 -8.39
CA GLU A 184 23.58 5.54 -6.99
C GLU A 184 24.64 4.44 -6.79
N TRP A 185 24.76 3.49 -7.72
CA TRP A 185 25.81 2.45 -7.72
C TRP A 185 27.21 3.02 -7.97
N HIS A 186 27.34 4.09 -8.77
CA HIS A 186 28.63 4.73 -9.05
C HIS A 186 29.08 5.66 -7.91
N GLY A 187 28.19 6.03 -6.99
CA GLY A 187 28.47 6.92 -5.87
C GLY A 187 28.51 8.41 -6.25
N PRO A 188 29.00 9.28 -5.34
CA PRO A 188 28.94 10.73 -5.53
C PRO A 188 29.69 11.18 -6.79
N SER A 189 29.01 11.97 -7.63
CA SER A 189 29.58 12.59 -8.83
C SER A 189 30.77 13.49 -8.49
N PHE A 190 31.62 13.80 -9.48
CA PHE A 190 32.76 14.71 -9.28
C PHE A 190 32.38 16.02 -8.56
N TRP A 191 31.28 16.64 -8.96
CA TRP A 191 30.75 17.85 -8.30
C TRP A 191 30.23 17.59 -6.89
N ALA A 192 29.52 16.48 -6.66
CA ALA A 192 29.05 16.13 -5.32
C ALA A 192 30.19 15.81 -4.35
N ARG A 193 31.29 15.23 -4.84
CA ARG A 193 32.52 15.01 -4.08
C ARG A 193 33.14 16.34 -3.62
N TRP A 194 33.15 17.34 -4.49
CA TRP A 194 33.73 18.65 -4.21
C TRP A 194 32.84 19.53 -3.32
N ILE A 195 31.53 19.56 -3.57
CA ILE A 195 30.58 20.41 -2.83
C ILE A 195 30.24 19.83 -1.45
N TYR A 196 30.05 18.52 -1.36
CA TYR A 196 29.59 17.86 -0.13
C TYR A 196 30.67 17.03 0.56
N TRP A 197 31.93 17.10 0.11
CA TRP A 197 33.08 16.37 0.66
C TRP A 197 32.83 14.86 0.83
N LYS A 198 32.03 14.25 -0.06
CA LYS A 198 31.73 12.82 -0.05
C LYS A 198 32.74 12.06 -0.90
N THR A 199 33.20 10.89 -0.44
CA THR A 199 34.07 10.01 -1.22
C THR A 199 33.30 8.76 -1.69
N PRO A 200 33.62 8.20 -2.86
CA PRO A 200 33.04 6.94 -3.30
C PRO A 200 33.59 5.79 -2.45
N THR A 201 32.74 4.82 -2.14
CA THR A 201 33.15 3.59 -1.47
C THR A 201 33.92 2.68 -2.43
N ALA A 202 34.61 1.67 -1.90
CA ALA A 202 35.28 0.65 -2.72
C ALA A 202 34.28 -0.07 -3.66
N GLU A 203 33.08 -0.34 -3.16
CA GLU A 203 31.99 -0.92 -3.95
C GLU A 203 31.57 -0.03 -5.11
N ASN A 204 31.46 1.29 -4.88
CA ASN A 204 31.10 2.25 -5.92
C ASN A 204 32.16 2.32 -7.03
N SER A 205 33.44 2.31 -6.65
CA SER A 205 34.55 2.30 -7.62
C SER A 205 34.53 1.02 -8.46
N LEU A 206 34.32 -0.13 -7.81
CA LEU A 206 34.27 -1.42 -8.49
C LEU A 206 33.07 -1.52 -9.43
N ALA A 207 31.88 -1.09 -8.98
CA ALA A 207 30.69 -1.02 -9.82
C ALA A 207 30.91 -0.11 -11.03
N GLY A 208 31.54 1.06 -10.84
CA GLY A 208 31.88 1.99 -11.93
C GLY A 208 32.76 1.35 -13.00
N THR A 209 33.83 0.65 -12.61
CA THR A 209 34.73 -0.04 -13.57
C THR A 209 34.02 -1.16 -14.34
N ILE A 210 33.16 -1.94 -13.67
CA ILE A 210 32.35 -2.97 -14.33
C ILE A 210 31.39 -2.32 -15.33
N GLN A 211 30.66 -1.28 -14.91
CA GLN A 211 29.69 -0.58 -15.76
C GLN A 211 30.33 0.03 -17.00
N GLU A 212 31.52 0.62 -16.89
CA GLU A 212 32.28 1.15 -18.03
C GLU A 212 32.60 0.06 -19.06
N GLU A 213 33.06 -1.10 -18.60
CA GLU A 213 33.38 -2.22 -19.49
C GLU A 213 32.12 -2.79 -20.18
N LEU A 214 31.01 -2.88 -19.45
CA LEU A 214 29.73 -3.31 -20.01
C LEU A 214 29.18 -2.32 -21.05
N ARG A 215 29.40 -1.01 -20.85
CA ARG A 215 29.05 0.00 -21.86
C ARG A 215 29.90 -0.14 -23.11
N ASN A 216 31.21 -0.40 -22.96
CA ASN A 216 32.09 -0.63 -24.09
C ASN A 216 31.63 -1.82 -24.94
N LEU A 217 31.16 -2.90 -24.29
CA LEU A 217 30.57 -4.05 -24.98
C LEU A 217 29.35 -3.64 -25.83
N LEU A 218 28.45 -2.82 -25.30
CA LEU A 218 27.26 -2.35 -26.02
C LEU A 218 27.59 -1.33 -27.13
N ILE A 219 28.64 -0.52 -26.97
CA ILE A 219 29.14 0.36 -28.04
C ILE A 219 29.67 -0.48 -29.20
N GLN A 220 30.38 -1.57 -28.91
CA GLN A 220 30.92 -2.48 -29.92
C GLN A 220 29.84 -3.35 -30.57
N ASN A 221 28.82 -3.73 -29.80
CA ASN A 221 27.68 -4.51 -30.27
C ASN A 221 26.34 -3.85 -29.86
N PRO A 222 25.84 -2.87 -30.65
CA PRO A 222 24.60 -2.17 -30.33
C PRO A 222 23.35 -3.06 -30.34
N GLU A 223 23.36 -4.13 -31.13
CA GLU A 223 22.26 -5.11 -31.29
C GLU A 223 22.37 -6.29 -30.31
N HIS A 224 23.15 -6.12 -29.24
CA HIS A 224 23.31 -7.17 -28.24
C HIS A 224 21.98 -7.59 -27.61
N ILE A 225 21.80 -8.89 -27.40
CA ILE A 225 20.62 -9.46 -26.75
C ILE A 225 20.60 -9.17 -25.24
N GLN A 226 19.44 -9.32 -24.60
CA GLN A 226 19.29 -9.03 -23.16
C GLN A 226 20.15 -9.92 -22.25
N SER A 227 20.37 -11.19 -22.63
CA SER A 227 21.15 -12.12 -21.83
C SER A 227 22.64 -11.93 -22.08
N LEU A 228 23.42 -11.74 -21.01
CA LEU A 228 24.87 -11.77 -21.10
C LEU A 228 25.35 -13.20 -21.34
N LEU A 229 25.96 -13.45 -22.50
CA LEU A 229 26.44 -14.77 -22.90
C LEU A 229 27.68 -15.15 -22.09
N ASP A 230 27.99 -16.45 -22.04
CA ASP A 230 29.14 -16.95 -21.28
C ASP A 230 30.49 -16.55 -21.92
N ASP A 231 30.51 -16.37 -23.24
CA ASP A 231 31.66 -15.83 -23.98
C ASP A 231 31.91 -14.36 -23.61
N ASP A 232 30.85 -13.54 -23.56
CA ASP A 232 30.94 -12.14 -23.12
C ASP A 232 31.47 -12.05 -21.71
N LEU A 233 30.96 -12.90 -20.80
CA LEU A 233 31.45 -12.97 -19.42
C LEU A 233 32.93 -13.30 -19.34
N THR A 234 33.40 -14.22 -20.18
CA THR A 234 34.80 -14.60 -20.23
C THR A 234 35.68 -13.42 -20.67
N ILE A 235 35.25 -12.68 -21.69
CA ILE A 235 35.95 -11.49 -22.19
C ILE A 235 35.95 -10.37 -21.14
N LEU A 236 34.78 -10.06 -20.59
CA LEU A 236 34.62 -9.04 -19.54
C LEU A 236 35.50 -9.33 -18.33
N ARG A 237 35.53 -10.60 -17.89
CA ARG A 237 36.37 -11.01 -16.76
C ARG A 237 37.84 -10.79 -17.04
N ARG A 238 38.34 -11.21 -18.21
CA ARG A 238 39.73 -10.99 -18.62
C ARG A 238 40.10 -9.51 -18.66
N ASN A 239 39.21 -8.66 -19.18
CA ASN A 239 39.42 -7.22 -19.25
C ASN A 239 39.46 -6.58 -17.85
N LEU A 240 38.58 -7.02 -16.94
CA LEU A 240 38.55 -6.54 -15.56
C LEU A 240 39.76 -7.04 -14.75
N GLU A 241 40.19 -8.28 -14.96
CA GLU A 241 41.42 -8.83 -14.38
C GLU A 241 42.66 -8.05 -14.84
N ALA A 242 42.71 -7.64 -16.12
CA ALA A 242 43.77 -6.79 -16.65
C ALA A 242 43.77 -5.39 -16.03
N LYS A 243 42.61 -4.88 -15.60
CA LYS A 243 42.47 -3.64 -14.81
C LYS A 243 42.81 -3.83 -13.31
N GLY A 244 43.25 -5.02 -12.91
CA GLY A 244 43.69 -5.32 -11.54
C GLY A 244 42.62 -5.92 -10.63
N LEU A 245 41.41 -6.23 -11.13
CA LEU A 245 40.31 -6.81 -10.36
C LEU A 245 40.30 -8.34 -10.48
N LYS A 246 40.94 -9.05 -9.54
CA LYS A 246 41.20 -10.51 -9.65
C LYS A 246 40.15 -11.42 -9.02
N GLU A 247 39.31 -10.92 -8.12
CA GLU A 247 38.27 -11.70 -7.42
C GLU A 247 36.89 -11.07 -7.64
N LEU A 248 36.32 -11.28 -8.83
CA LEU A 248 35.01 -10.76 -9.19
C LEU A 248 33.94 -11.85 -9.15
N SER A 249 32.85 -11.56 -8.43
CA SER A 249 31.66 -12.39 -8.47
C SER A 249 30.93 -12.21 -9.80
N ASN A 250 30.68 -13.32 -10.49
CA ASN A 250 29.87 -13.34 -11.71
C ASN A 250 28.45 -12.79 -11.48
N GLU A 251 27.92 -12.95 -10.26
CA GLU A 251 26.60 -12.41 -9.90
C GLU A 251 26.59 -10.89 -9.92
N LEU A 252 27.69 -10.25 -9.48
CA LEU A 252 27.82 -8.81 -9.49
C LEU A 252 27.89 -8.27 -10.92
N ILE A 253 28.66 -8.91 -11.80
CA ILE A 253 28.73 -8.56 -13.23
C ILE A 253 27.34 -8.68 -13.86
N ARG A 254 26.65 -9.81 -13.65
CA ARG A 254 25.28 -10.02 -14.17
C ARG A 254 24.28 -9.01 -13.57
N LYS A 255 24.44 -8.58 -12.33
CA LYS A 255 23.61 -7.55 -11.69
C LYS A 255 23.83 -6.18 -12.35
N GLN A 256 25.08 -5.78 -12.57
CA GLN A 256 25.39 -4.53 -13.25
C GLN A 256 24.96 -4.56 -14.73
N TRP A 257 25.11 -5.70 -15.40
CA TRP A 257 24.63 -5.90 -16.77
C TRP A 257 23.13 -5.61 -16.91
N LYS A 258 22.29 -6.11 -16.01
CA LYS A 258 20.85 -5.82 -16.04
C LYS A 258 20.54 -4.32 -16.00
N LEU A 259 21.34 -3.52 -15.27
CA LEU A 259 21.16 -2.08 -15.19
C LEU A 259 21.63 -1.38 -16.46
N ILE A 260 22.83 -1.71 -16.94
CA ILE A 260 23.45 -1.10 -18.13
C ILE A 260 22.69 -1.47 -19.40
N TYR A 261 22.28 -2.72 -19.54
CA TYR A 261 21.44 -3.16 -20.65
C TYR A 261 20.09 -2.44 -20.65
N ARG A 262 19.47 -2.25 -19.48
CA ARG A 262 18.21 -1.51 -19.38
C ARG A 262 18.38 -0.05 -19.82
N GLU A 263 19.45 0.61 -19.39
CA GLU A 263 19.79 1.98 -19.84
C GLU A 263 19.91 2.03 -21.36
N HIS A 264 20.72 1.16 -21.96
CA HIS A 264 20.91 1.06 -23.41
C HIS A 264 19.62 0.80 -24.17
N PHE A 265 18.83 -0.17 -23.71
CA PHE A 265 17.52 -0.48 -24.28
C PHE A 265 16.59 0.74 -24.27
N LEU A 266 16.44 1.39 -23.12
CA LEU A 266 15.56 2.55 -22.97
C LEU A 266 16.06 3.76 -23.77
N GLU A 267 17.36 3.98 -23.88
CA GLU A 267 17.93 5.02 -24.75
C GLU A 267 17.59 4.77 -26.21
N ARG A 268 17.75 3.54 -26.70
CA ARG A 268 17.32 3.17 -28.05
C ARG A 268 15.83 3.37 -28.26
N GLN A 269 14.99 2.87 -27.35
CA GLN A 269 13.54 3.03 -27.44
C GLN A 269 13.14 4.51 -27.41
N TYR A 270 13.82 5.34 -26.61
CA TYR A 270 13.57 6.78 -26.57
C TYR A 270 13.93 7.46 -27.88
N GLN A 271 15.09 7.15 -28.46
CA GLN A 271 15.52 7.68 -29.76
C GLN A 271 14.55 7.28 -30.88
N VAL A 272 14.18 5.99 -30.94
CA VAL A 272 13.19 5.45 -31.88
C VAL A 272 11.84 6.16 -31.69
N SER A 273 11.35 6.25 -30.46
CA SER A 273 10.07 6.92 -30.16
C SER A 273 10.07 8.40 -30.54
N GLN A 274 11.17 9.12 -30.29
CA GLN A 274 11.31 10.51 -30.71
C GLN A 274 11.33 10.65 -32.23
N PHE A 275 12.05 9.77 -32.93
CA PHE A 275 12.07 9.73 -34.39
C PHE A 275 10.68 9.43 -34.98
N HIS A 276 9.97 8.44 -34.42
CA HIS A 276 8.61 8.06 -34.81
C HIS A 276 7.59 9.18 -34.55
N THR A 277 7.83 10.01 -33.53
CA THR A 277 6.99 11.17 -33.19
C THR A 277 7.24 12.35 -34.12
N ALA A 278 8.46 12.49 -34.64
CA ALA A 278 8.83 13.64 -35.45
C ALA A 278 8.23 13.61 -36.86
N ILE A 279 8.00 12.42 -37.45
CA ILE A 279 7.63 12.32 -38.88
C ILE A 279 6.66 11.16 -39.21
N GLU A 280 6.79 9.98 -38.60
CA GLU A 280 6.16 8.78 -39.20
C GLU A 280 4.87 8.32 -38.51
N CYS A 281 4.84 8.13 -37.19
CA CYS A 281 3.64 7.56 -36.55
C CYS A 281 2.49 8.58 -36.41
N GLN A 282 2.75 9.89 -36.27
CA GLN A 282 1.68 10.89 -36.17
C GLN A 282 0.80 10.95 -37.44
N ASP A 283 1.45 10.87 -38.61
CA ASP A 283 0.78 10.89 -39.91
C ASP A 283 0.32 9.49 -40.37
N PHE A 284 0.75 8.43 -39.68
CA PHE A 284 0.39 7.05 -40.02
C PHE A 284 -1.01 6.63 -39.58
N TYR A 285 -1.64 7.33 -38.62
CA TYR A 285 -2.96 6.94 -38.10
C TYR A 285 -4.04 6.64 -39.17
N PRO A 286 -4.17 7.40 -40.28
CA PRO A 286 -5.11 7.06 -41.35
C PRO A 286 -4.84 5.69 -42.00
N HIS A 287 -3.57 5.32 -42.17
CA HIS A 287 -3.16 4.03 -42.74
C HIS A 287 -3.45 2.89 -41.75
N TYR A 288 -3.11 3.09 -40.47
CA TYR A 288 -3.48 2.19 -39.39
C TYR A 288 -5.01 1.91 -39.37
N LYS A 289 -5.84 2.95 -39.47
CA LYS A 289 -7.31 2.81 -39.44
C LYS A 289 -7.88 2.01 -40.61
N LEU A 290 -7.20 2.03 -41.76
CA LEU A 290 -7.60 1.29 -42.96
C LEU A 290 -7.10 -0.15 -42.96
N GLY A 291 -6.29 -0.56 -41.95
CA GLY A 291 -5.75 -1.91 -41.83
C GLY A 291 -4.60 -2.19 -42.80
N PHE A 292 -3.88 -1.17 -43.24
CA PHE A 292 -2.65 -1.36 -44.02
C PHE A 292 -1.51 -1.77 -43.08
N ASP A 293 -1.01 -3.00 -43.26
CA ASP A 293 0.14 -3.58 -42.53
C ASP A 293 1.47 -3.50 -43.33
N ASP A 294 1.46 -2.86 -44.50
CA ASP A 294 2.51 -2.99 -45.53
C ASP A 294 3.55 -1.85 -45.53
N THR A 295 3.86 -1.26 -44.37
CA THR A 295 4.82 -0.15 -44.28
C THR A 295 5.96 -0.46 -43.33
N ASP A 296 7.17 -0.06 -43.74
CA ASP A 296 8.44 -0.09 -42.97
C ASP A 296 8.37 0.66 -41.62
N VAL A 297 7.23 1.26 -41.26
CA VAL A 297 7.01 2.04 -40.04
C VAL A 297 6.33 1.18 -38.96
N ASP A 298 7.09 0.80 -37.93
CA ASP A 298 6.58 0.04 -36.79
C ASP A 298 5.98 0.96 -35.70
N CYS A 299 4.66 1.14 -35.72
CA CYS A 299 3.93 1.85 -34.66
C CYS A 299 3.27 0.90 -33.62
N GLN A 300 3.67 -0.38 -33.53
CA GLN A 300 3.06 -1.34 -32.59
C GLN A 300 3.26 -0.92 -31.12
N GLY A 301 4.36 -0.24 -30.82
CA GLY A 301 4.58 0.40 -29.51
C GLY A 301 3.46 1.39 -29.15
N VAL A 302 2.98 2.19 -30.10
CA VAL A 302 1.90 3.16 -29.86
C VAL A 302 0.61 2.46 -29.44
N VAL A 303 0.26 1.37 -30.12
CA VAL A 303 -0.94 0.57 -29.80
C VAL A 303 -0.81 -0.07 -28.41
N LEU A 304 0.38 -0.59 -28.05
CA LEU A 304 0.64 -1.12 -26.72
C LEU A 304 0.47 -0.05 -25.63
N PHE A 305 1.08 1.13 -25.80
CA PHE A 305 0.99 2.20 -24.81
C PHE A 305 -0.42 2.80 -24.72
N TYR A 306 -1.20 2.82 -25.81
CA TYR A 306 -2.63 3.14 -25.76
C TYR A 306 -3.40 2.16 -24.87
N ARG A 307 -3.23 0.85 -25.08
CA ARG A 307 -3.88 -0.21 -24.29
C ARG A 307 -3.54 -0.10 -22.81
N ILE A 308 -2.28 0.15 -22.50
CA ILE A 308 -1.79 0.36 -21.13
C ILE A 308 -2.44 1.60 -20.51
N GLN A 309 -2.44 2.73 -21.22
CA GLN A 309 -3.04 3.97 -20.73
C GLN A 309 -4.53 3.79 -20.44
N LYS A 310 -5.27 3.18 -21.37
CA LYS A 310 -6.69 2.84 -21.22
C LYS A 310 -6.93 1.92 -20.02
N MET A 311 -6.12 0.87 -19.85
CA MET A 311 -6.19 -0.04 -18.71
C MET A 311 -5.99 0.71 -17.39
N ILE A 312 -4.99 1.59 -17.30
CA ILE A 312 -4.71 2.37 -16.10
C ILE A 312 -5.88 3.31 -15.78
N ASP A 313 -6.41 4.02 -16.77
CA ASP A 313 -7.50 4.97 -16.57
C ASP A 313 -8.79 4.28 -16.11
N LEU A 314 -9.15 3.15 -16.73
CA LEU A 314 -10.31 2.36 -16.32
C LEU A 314 -10.12 1.74 -14.93
N THR A 315 -8.92 1.23 -14.63
CA THR A 315 -8.59 0.69 -13.30
C THR A 315 -8.69 1.77 -12.23
N CYS A 316 -8.16 2.98 -12.48
CA CYS A 316 -8.19 4.07 -11.52
C CYS A 316 -9.62 4.57 -11.26
N ASN A 317 -10.46 4.64 -12.30
CA ASN A 317 -11.87 4.98 -12.13
C ASN A 317 -12.60 3.91 -11.31
N ALA A 318 -12.39 2.63 -11.60
CA ALA A 318 -12.97 1.51 -10.85
C ALA A 318 -12.52 1.52 -9.39
N LEU A 319 -11.22 1.68 -9.12
CA LEU A 319 -10.67 1.78 -7.77
C LEU A 319 -11.25 2.97 -7.00
N ARG A 320 -11.34 4.15 -7.63
CA ARG A 320 -11.97 5.32 -7.01
C ARG A 320 -13.41 5.02 -6.61
N GLN A 321 -14.20 4.46 -7.52
CA GLN A 321 -15.59 4.10 -7.23
C GLN A 321 -15.68 3.08 -6.10
N GLN A 322 -14.79 2.09 -6.08
CA GLN A 322 -14.74 1.11 -5.02
C GLN A 322 -14.40 1.74 -3.67
N ILE A 323 -13.36 2.59 -3.63
CA ILE A 323 -12.94 3.29 -2.41
C ILE A 323 -14.10 4.12 -1.85
N THR A 324 -14.69 4.99 -2.69
CA THR A 324 -15.72 5.93 -2.25
C THR A 324 -17.04 5.25 -1.89
N ASN A 325 -17.45 4.22 -2.63
CA ASN A 325 -18.78 3.61 -2.45
C ASN A 325 -18.78 2.43 -1.47
N THR A 326 -17.67 1.70 -1.38
CA THR A 326 -17.58 0.44 -0.63
C THR A 326 -16.60 0.57 0.53
N GLU A 327 -15.32 0.81 0.26
CA GLU A 327 -14.28 0.65 1.30
C GLU A 327 -14.37 1.71 2.40
N GLN A 328 -14.72 2.96 2.07
CA GLN A 328 -14.99 4.00 3.07
C GLN A 328 -16.05 3.55 4.09
N ARG A 329 -17.16 2.98 3.61
CA ARG A 329 -18.25 2.50 4.47
C ARG A 329 -17.85 1.26 5.27
N ARG A 330 -16.97 0.42 4.73
CA ARG A 330 -16.48 -0.77 5.43
C ARG A 330 -15.53 -0.39 6.56
N LEU A 331 -14.59 0.51 6.29
CA LEU A 331 -13.68 1.06 7.29
C LEU A 331 -14.45 1.79 8.42
N GLU A 332 -15.45 2.59 8.05
CA GLU A 332 -16.34 3.26 9.02
C GLU A 332 -17.07 2.23 9.91
N LYS A 333 -17.57 1.14 9.32
CA LYS A 333 -18.23 0.07 10.07
C LYS A 333 -17.26 -0.66 10.99
N GLU A 334 -16.05 -0.97 10.54
CA GLU A 334 -15.03 -1.67 11.33
C GLU A 334 -14.68 -0.86 12.59
N ILE A 335 -14.42 0.45 12.45
CA ILE A 335 -14.16 1.36 13.59
C ILE A 335 -15.39 1.49 14.51
N LYS A 336 -16.61 1.43 13.98
CA LYS A 336 -17.85 1.40 14.79
C LYS A 336 -18.06 0.05 15.48
N PHE A 337 -17.66 -1.07 14.87
CA PHE A 337 -17.81 -2.40 15.45
C PHE A 337 -16.84 -2.63 16.60
N GLU A 338 -15.63 -2.10 16.54
CA GLU A 338 -14.70 -2.10 17.67
C GLU A 338 -15.34 -1.49 18.93
N LYS A 339 -16.06 -0.37 18.79
CA LYS A 339 -16.85 0.22 19.89
C LYS A 339 -17.86 -0.77 20.46
N LYS A 340 -18.69 -1.36 19.60
CA LYS A 340 -19.75 -2.27 20.03
C LYS A 340 -19.20 -3.53 20.70
N TYR A 341 -18.02 -3.99 20.25
CA TYR A 341 -17.33 -5.12 20.85
C TYR A 341 -16.80 -4.76 22.24
N GLN A 342 -16.15 -3.60 22.39
CA GLN A 342 -15.70 -3.10 23.69
C GLN A 342 -16.86 -2.85 24.68
N GLU A 343 -17.95 -2.22 24.24
CA GLU A 343 -19.15 -2.01 25.06
C GLU A 343 -19.72 -3.34 25.57
N LYS A 344 -19.83 -4.35 24.69
CA LYS A 344 -20.28 -5.69 25.07
C LYS A 344 -19.32 -6.35 26.06
N CYS A 345 -18.01 -6.24 25.87
CA CYS A 345 -17.03 -6.79 26.80
C CYS A 345 -17.12 -6.11 28.17
N PHE A 346 -17.30 -4.79 28.20
CA PHE A 346 -17.47 -4.03 29.43
C PHE A 346 -18.78 -4.40 30.14
N GLU A 347 -19.89 -4.46 29.43
CA GLU A 347 -21.18 -4.84 29.97
C GLU A 347 -21.19 -6.29 30.49
N LYS A 348 -20.50 -7.20 29.78
CA LYS A 348 -20.28 -8.56 30.25
C LYS A 348 -19.46 -8.61 31.53
N THR A 349 -18.34 -7.88 31.58
CA THR A 349 -17.49 -7.80 32.78
C THR A 349 -18.25 -7.20 33.98
N LYS A 350 -19.08 -6.17 33.73
CA LYS A 350 -19.94 -5.56 34.74
C LYS A 350 -21.00 -6.54 35.24
N SER A 351 -21.63 -7.30 34.35
CA SER A 351 -22.57 -8.37 34.71
C SER A 351 -21.87 -9.44 35.56
N ASP A 352 -20.70 -9.92 35.13
CA ASP A 352 -19.97 -10.96 35.85
C ASP A 352 -19.54 -10.48 37.25
N PHE A 353 -19.16 -9.20 37.38
CA PHE A 353 -18.85 -8.59 38.69
C PHE A 353 -20.10 -8.45 39.57
N GLN A 354 -21.25 -8.09 38.98
CA GLN A 354 -22.53 -8.02 39.68
C GLN A 354 -22.96 -9.41 40.18
N ASP A 355 -22.81 -10.45 39.35
CA ASP A 355 -23.12 -11.83 39.72
C ASP A 355 -22.27 -12.30 40.91
N VAL A 356 -20.97 -11.96 40.94
CA VAL A 356 -20.07 -12.26 42.07
C VAL A 356 -20.49 -11.50 43.34
N LEU A 357 -20.86 -10.22 43.22
CA LEU A 357 -21.34 -9.44 44.35
C LEU A 357 -22.66 -9.98 44.90
N ASP A 358 -23.58 -10.40 44.03
CA ASP A 358 -24.85 -10.98 44.42
C ASP A 358 -24.65 -12.37 45.07
N GLU A 359 -23.71 -13.17 44.57
CA GLU A 359 -23.30 -14.44 45.20
C GLU A 359 -22.75 -14.20 46.62
N TRP A 360 -21.82 -13.25 46.78
CA TRP A 360 -21.26 -12.89 48.10
C TRP A 360 -22.29 -12.24 49.02
N ALA A 361 -23.29 -11.57 48.45
CA ALA A 361 -24.41 -11.03 49.21
C ALA A 361 -25.33 -12.13 49.76
N HIS A 362 -25.29 -13.36 49.26
CA HIS A 362 -26.04 -14.49 49.80
C HIS A 362 -25.18 -15.43 50.67
N ASP A 363 -23.85 -15.33 50.58
CA ASP A 363 -22.90 -16.10 51.39
C ASP A 363 -22.62 -15.43 52.74
N ILE A 364 -23.12 -16.05 53.82
CA ILE A 364 -22.96 -15.56 55.20
C ILE A 364 -21.51 -15.65 55.67
N ASP A 365 -20.75 -16.66 55.22
CA ASP A 365 -19.38 -16.87 55.65
C ASP A 365 -18.45 -15.86 54.99
N LYS A 366 -18.69 -15.53 53.71
CA LYS A 366 -17.98 -14.45 53.02
C LYS A 366 -18.26 -13.07 53.62
N LYS A 367 -19.50 -12.79 54.04
CA LYS A 367 -19.81 -11.55 54.77
C LYS A 367 -19.07 -11.46 56.09
N LYS A 368 -19.01 -12.55 56.86
CA LYS A 368 -18.25 -12.59 58.13
C LYS A 368 -16.75 -12.44 57.92
N GLU A 369 -16.21 -12.97 56.82
CA GLU A 369 -14.79 -12.87 56.48
C GLU A 369 -14.38 -11.43 56.14
N TYR A 370 -15.17 -10.73 55.32
CA TYR A 370 -14.78 -9.42 54.76
C TYR A 370 -15.43 -8.19 55.43
N LEU A 371 -16.58 -8.32 56.08
CA LEU A 371 -17.27 -7.21 56.79
C LEU A 371 -16.96 -7.24 58.29
N THR A 372 -15.68 -7.23 58.64
CA THR A 372 -15.21 -7.28 60.04
C THR A 372 -14.94 -5.88 60.60
N GLY A 373 -15.12 -5.73 61.91
CA GLY A 373 -14.79 -4.51 62.63
C GLY A 373 -15.68 -4.25 63.84
N ARG A 374 -15.15 -3.52 64.83
CA ARG A 374 -15.79 -3.29 66.14
C ARG A 374 -17.22 -2.76 66.06
N ARG A 375 -17.57 -1.99 65.03
CA ARG A 375 -18.95 -1.47 64.83
C ARG A 375 -19.92 -2.53 64.31
N VAL A 376 -19.45 -3.48 63.49
CA VAL A 376 -20.26 -4.57 62.95
C VAL A 376 -20.53 -5.60 64.03
N GLU A 377 -19.50 -5.98 64.79
CA GLU A 377 -19.60 -6.89 65.94
C GLU A 377 -20.59 -6.36 66.99
N LEU A 378 -20.46 -5.09 67.39
CA LEU A 378 -21.42 -4.44 68.31
C LEU A 378 -22.86 -4.45 67.77
N ALA A 379 -23.04 -4.26 66.46
CA ALA A 379 -24.37 -4.28 65.85
C ALA A 379 -24.98 -5.70 65.83
N GLU A 380 -24.16 -6.72 65.59
CA GLU A 380 -24.58 -8.13 65.67
C GLU A 380 -24.92 -8.53 67.11
N GLU A 381 -24.09 -8.17 68.08
CA GLU A 381 -24.35 -8.39 69.51
C GLU A 381 -25.64 -7.71 69.95
N LEU A 382 -25.86 -6.44 69.58
CA LEU A 382 -27.10 -5.72 69.89
C LEU A 382 -28.34 -6.37 69.26
N LYS A 383 -28.20 -7.00 68.08
CA LYS A 383 -29.28 -7.73 67.43
C LYS A 383 -29.58 -9.04 68.15
N GLN A 384 -28.54 -9.77 68.57
CA GLN A 384 -28.70 -10.99 69.37
C GLN A 384 -29.33 -10.71 70.73
N VAL A 385 -28.89 -9.65 71.41
CA VAL A 385 -29.46 -9.23 72.70
C VAL A 385 -30.94 -8.90 72.55
N ARG A 386 -31.33 -8.15 71.51
CA ARG A 386 -32.76 -7.87 71.22
C ARG A 386 -33.56 -9.16 71.00
N HIS A 387 -33.02 -10.08 70.22
CA HIS A 387 -33.70 -11.35 69.96
C HIS A 387 -33.88 -12.20 71.22
N ILE A 388 -32.87 -12.22 72.10
CA ILE A 388 -32.95 -12.91 73.40
C ILE A 388 -33.98 -12.24 74.31
N GLN A 389 -34.05 -10.90 74.32
CA GLN A 389 -35.07 -10.16 75.07
C GLN A 389 -36.49 -10.50 74.59
N GLU A 390 -36.73 -10.48 73.27
CA GLU A 390 -38.03 -10.87 72.70
C GLU A 390 -38.42 -12.30 73.07
N ARG A 391 -37.47 -13.25 72.99
CA ARG A 391 -37.71 -14.65 73.40
C ARG A 391 -37.97 -14.81 74.90
N LEU A 392 -37.28 -14.03 75.74
CA LEU A 392 -37.52 -14.02 77.17
C LEU A 392 -38.88 -13.43 77.51
N GLU A 393 -39.30 -12.39 76.81
CA GLU A 393 -40.65 -11.82 76.95
C GLU A 393 -41.72 -12.85 76.55
N GLU A 394 -41.55 -13.54 75.42
CA GLU A 394 -42.43 -14.65 75.01
C GLU A 394 -42.48 -15.75 76.09
N PHE A 395 -41.33 -16.17 76.62
CA PHE A 395 -41.25 -17.22 77.62
C PHE A 395 -41.83 -16.80 78.99
N ILE A 396 -41.66 -15.53 79.39
CA ILE A 396 -42.28 -14.98 80.60
C ILE A 396 -43.80 -14.97 80.46
N VAL A 397 -44.31 -14.62 79.27
CA VAL A 397 -45.75 -14.65 78.98
C VAL A 397 -46.28 -16.09 79.05
N GLU A 398 -45.58 -17.08 78.49
CA GLU A 398 -45.95 -18.49 78.60
C GLU A 398 -45.90 -19.02 80.04
N LEU A 399 -44.88 -18.67 80.82
CA LEU A 399 -44.77 -19.03 82.23
C LEU A 399 -45.87 -18.42 83.11
N GLN A 400 -46.31 -17.20 82.80
CA GLN A 400 -47.45 -16.58 83.49
C GLN A 400 -48.77 -17.29 83.19
N GLN A 401 -48.91 -17.83 81.97
CA GLN A 401 -50.06 -18.64 81.58
C GLN A 401 -50.05 -20.03 82.27
N GLU A 402 -48.90 -20.67 82.45
CA GLU A 402 -48.81 -21.95 83.19
C GLU A 402 -49.03 -21.79 84.70
N LYS A 403 -48.60 -20.68 85.33
CA LYS A 403 -48.79 -20.43 86.76
C LYS A 403 -50.23 -20.11 87.16
N SER A 404 -51.09 -19.84 86.18
CA SER A 404 -52.51 -19.50 86.34
C SER A 404 -53.45 -20.64 85.95
N SER A 405 -52.91 -21.80 85.57
CA SER A 405 -53.57 -23.12 85.64
C SER A 405 -53.20 -23.82 86.93
#